data_AF-A0A0B1SKZ8-F1
#
_entry.id   AF-A0A0B1SKZ8-F1
#
_cell.length_a   1.000
_cell.length_b   1.000
_cell.length_c   1.000
_cell.angle_alpha   90.00
_cell.angle_beta   90.00
_cell.angle_gamma   90.00
#
_symmetry.space_group_name_H-M   'P 1'
#
loop_
_entity.id
_entity.type
_entity.pdbx_description
1 polymer ?
#
loop_
_entity_poly.entity_id
_entity_poly.type
_entity_poly.pdbx_seq_one_letter_code
_entity_poly.pdbx_strand_id
1 'polypeptide(L)' 'MDCPGSRYCEKKSASSGGQTANVYYCGSDAECSKEGCTTEYKVTSCCCSKELCNGSTKLPAFLALVPVALGKIFF' A
#
# COMPACT_ATOMS: atom_id res chain seq x y z
N MET A 1 2.17 12.48 -3.38
CA MET A 1 2.50 12.85 -4.77
C MET A 1 1.30 13.60 -5.29
N ASP A 2 1.48 14.86 -5.66
CA ASP A 2 0.50 15.57 -6.48
C ASP A 2 0.61 15.07 -7.92
N CYS A 3 -0.47 14.54 -8.47
CA CYS A 3 -0.51 13.95 -9.81
C CYS A 3 -1.36 14.83 -10.76
N PRO A 4 -0.82 15.95 -11.27
CA PRO A 4 -1.55 16.79 -12.20
C PRO A 4 -1.82 16.03 -13.51
N GLY A 5 -3.10 15.83 -13.83
CA GLY A 5 -3.53 15.12 -15.04
C GLY A 5 -3.75 13.61 -14.89
N SER A 6 -3.57 13.05 -13.69
CA SER A 6 -3.93 11.66 -13.39
C SER A 6 -4.78 11.58 -12.13
N ARG A 7 -5.79 10.71 -12.16
CA ARG A 7 -6.64 10.39 -11.00
C ARG A 7 -6.17 9.16 -10.23
N TYR A 8 -5.04 8.57 -10.63
CA TYR A 8 -4.57 7.31 -10.09
C TYR A 8 -3.15 7.44 -9.55
N CYS A 9 -2.92 6.79 -8.41
CA CYS A 9 -1.60 6.50 -7.88
C CYS A 9 -1.24 5.06 -8.26
N GLU A 10 0.00 4.86 -8.69
CA GLU A 10 0.55 3.53 -8.94
C GLU A 10 1.71 3.25 -7.97
N LYS A 11 1.83 1.99 -7.54
CA LYS A 11 3.02 1.46 -6.87
C LYS A 11 3.44 0.16 -7.51
N LYS A 12 4.70 0.08 -7.93
CA LYS A 12 5.34 -1.15 -8.37
C LYS A 12 6.26 -1.64 -7.26
N SER A 13 6.05 -2.88 -6.83
CA SER A 13 6.81 -3.54 -5.77
C SER A 13 7.51 -4.76 -6.36
N ALA A 14 8.83 -4.82 -6.28
CA ALA A 14 9.61 -5.98 -6.70
C ALA A 14 10.30 -6.58 -5.48
N SER A 15 10.21 -7.90 -5.31
CA SER A 15 10.86 -8.60 -4.19
C SER A 15 11.91 -9.59 -4.68
N SER A 16 13.11 -9.53 -4.12
CA SER A 16 14.22 -10.45 -4.39
C SER A 16 15.04 -10.68 -3.13
N GLY A 17 15.31 -11.93 -2.77
CA GLY A 17 16.17 -12.28 -1.63
C GLY A 17 15.73 -11.69 -0.29
N GLY A 18 14.42 -11.55 -0.06
CA GLY A 18 13.87 -10.96 1.18
C GLY A 18 13.88 -9.43 1.23
N GLN A 19 14.42 -8.76 0.20
CA GLN A 19 14.35 -7.31 0.06
C GLN A 19 13.22 -6.94 -0.90
N THR A 20 12.47 -5.89 -0.55
CA THR A 20 11.40 -5.35 -1.39
C THR A 20 11.75 -3.92 -1.80
N ALA A 21 11.88 -3.68 -3.10
CA ALA A 21 11.95 -2.35 -3.66
C ALA A 21 10.53 -1.88 -4.01
N ASN A 22 10.20 -0.64 -3.65
CA ASN A 22 8.93 -0.01 -3.99
C ASN A 22 9.21 1.25 -4.80
N VAL A 23 8.50 1.42 -5.91
CA VAL A 23 8.53 2.65 -6.70
C VAL A 23 7.11 3.16 -6.86
N TYR A 24 6.96 4.48 -6.77
CA TYR A 24 5.68 5.17 -6.73
C TYR A 24 5.59 6.11 -7.92
N TYR A 25 4.46 6.07 -8.63
CA TYR A 25 4.20 6.87 -9.81
C TYR A 25 2.77 7.42 -9.78
N CYS A 26 2.53 8.44 -10.61
CA CYS A 26 1.18 8.76 -11.04
C CYS A 26 0.77 7.73 -12.10
N GLY A 27 -0.29 6.98 -11.83
CA GLY A 27 -0.76 5.92 -12.72
C GLY A 27 -1.44 6.52 -13.95
N SER A 28 -1.14 6.02 -15.15
CA SER A 28 -1.89 6.41 -16.35
C SER A 28 -3.28 5.75 -16.35
N ASP A 29 -4.29 6.34 -17.01
CA ASP A 29 -5.61 5.66 -17.19
C ASP A 29 -5.48 4.33 -17.95
N ALA A 30 -4.43 4.16 -18.77
CA ALA A 30 -4.15 2.91 -19.48
C ALA A 30 -3.67 1.80 -18.52
N GLU A 31 -2.65 2.09 -17.71
CA GLU A 31 -2.06 1.13 -16.76
C GLU A 31 -2.95 0.92 -15.52
N CYS A 32 -3.64 1.96 -15.07
CA CYS A 32 -4.52 1.96 -13.91
C CYS A 32 -6.01 1.98 -14.27
N SER A 33 -6.38 1.47 -15.46
CA SER A 33 -7.78 1.30 -15.89
C SER A 33 -8.61 0.45 -14.92
N LYS A 34 -7.94 -0.38 -14.11
CA LYS A 34 -8.53 -1.14 -12.99
C LYS A 34 -7.78 -0.83 -11.70
N GLU A 35 -8.54 -0.49 -10.66
CA GLU A 35 -7.99 -0.43 -9.30
C GLU A 35 -7.69 -1.82 -8.75
N GLY A 36 -6.70 -1.90 -7.88
CA GLY A 36 -6.25 -3.15 -7.27
C GLY A 36 -4.79 -3.46 -7.57
N CYS A 37 -4.35 -4.64 -7.16
CA CYS A 37 -2.97 -5.09 -7.33
C CYS A 37 -2.90 -6.30 -8.26
N THR A 38 -1.98 -6.27 -9.21
CA THR A 38 -1.70 -7.35 -10.15
C THR A 38 -0.23 -7.71 -10.04
N THR A 39 0.11 -8.99 -10.09
CA THR A 39 1.51 -9.45 -10.01
C THR A 39 1.90 -10.15 -11.30
N GLU A 40 2.96 -9.66 -11.95
CA GLU A 40 3.58 -10.27 -13.11
C GLU A 40 5.09 -10.39 -12.88
N TYR A 41 5.67 -11.56 -13.20
CA TYR A 41 7.13 -11.81 -13.14
C TYR A 41 7.84 -11.28 -11.87
N LYS A 42 7.18 -11.41 -10.70
CA LYS A 42 7.65 -10.97 -9.37
C LYS A 42 7.59 -9.45 -9.11
N VAL A 43 6.93 -8.71 -9.98
CA VAL A 43 6.58 -7.31 -9.78
C VAL A 43 5.09 -7.21 -9.52
N THR A 44 4.71 -6.70 -8.35
CA THR A 44 3.33 -6.37 -8.02
C THR A 44 3.09 -4.90 -8.34
N SER A 45 2.24 -4.60 -9.32
CA SER A 45 1.75 -3.23 -9.54
C SER A 45 0.40 -3.05 -8.85
N CYS A 46 0.23 -1.96 -8.12
CA CYS A 46 -0.99 -1.59 -7.43
C CYS A 46 -1.45 -0.21 -7.87
N CYS A 47 -2.68 -0.12 -8.35
CA CYS A 47 -3.34 1.11 -8.75
C CYS A 47 -4.48 1.48 -7.78
N CYS A 48 -4.59 2.75 -7.44
CA CYS A 48 -5.67 3.26 -6.58
C CYS A 48 -5.90 4.76 -6.79
N SER A 49 -7.14 5.24 -6.65
CA SER A 49 -7.54 6.63 -6.95
C SER A 49 -7.60 7.57 -5.74
N LYS A 50 -7.43 7.05 -4.53
CA LYS A 50 -7.43 7.87 -3.30
C LYS A 50 -6.06 8.49 -3.05
N GLU A 51 -6.01 9.65 -2.43
CA GLU A 51 -4.71 10.23 -2.05
C GLU A 51 -3.95 9.30 -1.10
N LEU A 52 -2.63 9.15 -1.35
CA LEU A 52 -1.70 8.38 -0.53
C LEU A 52 -2.06 6.88 -0.35
N CYS A 53 -2.97 6.35 -1.16
CA CYS A 53 -3.43 4.95 -1.09
C CYS A 53 -2.36 3.92 -1.44
N ASN A 54 -1.34 4.35 -2.20
CA ASN A 54 -0.19 3.52 -2.52
C ASN A 54 0.80 3.41 -1.34
N GLY A 55 0.65 4.25 -0.31
CA GLY A 55 1.35 4.14 0.96
C GLY A 55 1.02 2.81 1.65
N SER A 56 2.04 2.09 2.08
CA SER A 56 1.84 0.84 2.83
C SER A 56 1.23 1.17 4.19
N THR A 57 0.02 0.69 4.46
CA THR A 57 -0.59 0.68 5.79
C THR A 57 0.10 -0.35 6.70
N LYS A 58 1.42 -0.27 6.84
CA LYS A 58 2.11 -0.86 8.01
C LYS A 58 1.89 0.09 9.19
N LEU A 59 0.64 0.39 9.54
CA LEU A 59 0.39 0.81 10.91
C LEU A 59 0.73 -0.42 11.75
N PRO A 60 1.66 -0.29 12.71
CA PRO A 60 2.04 -1.42 13.54
C PRO A 60 0.78 -1.87 14.27
N ALA A 61 0.32 -3.09 13.98
CA ALA A 61 -0.76 -3.77 14.69
C ALA A 61 -0.50 -3.89 16.21
N PHE A 62 0.66 -3.42 16.69
CA PHE A 62 1.03 -3.30 18.09
C PHE A 62 0.10 -2.40 18.93
N LEU A 63 -0.68 -1.49 18.34
CA LEU A 63 -1.63 -0.68 19.12
C LEU A 63 -2.96 -1.40 19.43
N ALA A 64 -3.26 -2.54 18.79
CA ALA A 64 -4.50 -3.27 19.03
C ALA A 64 -4.46 -4.20 20.27
N LEU A 65 -3.29 -4.42 20.87
CA LEU A 65 -3.13 -5.29 22.05
C LEU A 65 -3.12 -4.54 23.39
N VAL A 66 -3.02 -3.22 23.37
CA VAL A 66 -2.96 -2.40 24.60
C VAL A 66 -4.24 -2.47 25.47
N PRO A 67 -5.48 -2.57 24.94
CA PRO A 67 -6.66 -2.59 25.81
C PRO A 67 -6.86 -3.93 26.54
N VAL A 68 -6.27 -5.03 26.10
CA VAL A 68 -6.51 -6.36 26.69
C VAL A 68 -5.70 -6.57 27.97
N ALA A 69 -4.58 -5.87 28.14
CA ALA A 69 -3.75 -5.97 29.34
C ALA A 69 -4.29 -5.16 30.54
N LEU A 70 -5.07 -4.10 30.30
CA LEU A 70 -5.64 -3.27 31.37
C LEU A 70 -6.90 -3.89 32.01
N GLY A 71 -7.57 -4.83 31.32
CA GLY A 71 -8.76 -5.50 31.86
C GLY A 71 -8.49 -6.55 32.94
N LYS A 72 -7.23 -6.98 33.12
CA LYS A 72 -6.84 -7.96 34.16
C LYS A 72 -6.35 -7.35 35.47
N ILE A 73 -6.29 -6.03 35.57
CA ILE A 73 -5.89 -5.32 36.80
C ILE A 73 -7.11 -4.83 37.60
N PHE A 74 -8.30 -4.84 37.00
CA PHE A 74 -9.55 -4.34 37.60
C PHE A 74 -10.66 -5.41 37.75
N PHE A 75 -10.35 -6.70 37.58
CA PHE A 75 -11.23 -7.83 37.88
C PHE A 75 -10.48 -8.94 38.60
#